data_AF-A0A968CRW3-F1
#
_entry.id   AF-A0A968CRW3-F1
#
_cell.length_a   1.000
_cell.length_b   1.000
_cell.length_c   1.000
_cell.angle_alpha   90.00
_cell.angle_beta   90.00
_cell.angle_gamma   90.00
#
_symmetry.space_group_name_H-M   'P 1'
#
loop_
_entity.id
_entity.type
_entity.pdbx_description
1 polymer ?
#
loop_
_entity_poly.entity_id
_entity_poly.type
_entity_poly.pdbx_seq_one_letter_code
_entity_poly.pdbx_strand_id
1 'polypeptide(L)'
;MEHIGYNLTQDQISLRDRARHIANEYIKPRSEEIDKKGEFPWDIQNAFKEEGFFGIGIPKEYGGSERGALACALVLEEIARVCT
;
A
#
# COMPACT_ATOMS: atom_id res chain seq x y z
N MET A 1 -7.79 -12.96 -12.65
CA MET A 1 -8.92 -12.50 -11.81
C MET A 1 -9.48 -11.26 -12.46
N GLU A 2 -10.68 -11.32 -13.01
CA GLU A 2 -11.46 -10.13 -13.34
C GLU A 2 -11.68 -9.35 -12.04
N HIS A 3 -11.15 -8.12 -11.97
CA HIS A 3 -11.44 -7.23 -10.85
C HIS A 3 -12.93 -6.91 -10.90
N ILE A 4 -13.69 -7.35 -9.90
CA ILE A 4 -15.06 -6.86 -9.67
C ILE A 4 -14.96 -5.34 -9.54
N GLY A 5 -15.44 -4.62 -10.55
CA GLY A 5 -15.32 -3.16 -10.61
C GLY A 5 -16.21 -2.52 -9.57
N TYR A 6 -15.70 -2.23 -8.38
CA TYR A 6 -16.39 -1.54 -7.29
C TYR A 6 -16.74 -0.06 -7.59
N ASN A 7 -16.80 0.35 -8.86
CA ASN A 7 -16.96 1.75 -9.29
C ASN A 7 -16.04 2.71 -8.52
N LEU A 8 -14.74 2.39 -8.47
CA LEU A 8 -13.75 3.24 -7.83
C LEU A 8 -13.64 4.59 -8.55
N THR A 9 -13.45 5.65 -7.79
CA THR A 9 -13.08 6.96 -8.32
C THR A 9 -11.68 6.92 -8.95
N GLN A 10 -11.38 7.87 -9.84
CA GLN A 10 -10.06 7.96 -10.46
C GLN A 10 -8.93 8.12 -9.42
N ASP A 11 -9.19 8.84 -8.34
CA ASP A 11 -8.26 9.02 -7.22
C ASP A 11 -7.98 7.70 -6.49
N GLN A 12 -9.02 6.89 -6.26
CA GLN A 12 -8.88 5.57 -5.65
C GLN A 12 -8.14 4.59 -6.57
N ILE A 13 -8.40 4.64 -7.88
CA ILE A 13 -7.67 3.86 -8.88
C ILE A 13 -6.19 4.22 -8.85
N SER A 14 -5.87 5.52 -8.89
CA SER A 14 -4.49 6.00 -8.82
C SER A 14 -3.80 5.57 -7.52
N LEU A 15 -4.49 5.67 -6.37
CA LEU A 15 -3.95 5.24 -5.07
C LEU A 15 -3.65 3.73 -5.06
N ARG A 16 -4.59 2.91 -5.54
CA ARG A 16 -4.41 1.45 -5.66
C ARG A 16 -3.24 1.12 -6.58
N ASP A 17 -3.13 1.78 -7.72
CA ASP A 17 -2.09 1.46 -8.71
C ASP A 17 -0.69 1.82 -8.22
N ARG A 18 -0.53 2.90 -7.44
CA ARG A 18 0.73 3.19 -6.74
C ARG A 18 1.07 2.15 -5.68
N ALA A 19 0.10 1.74 -4.86
CA ALA A 19 0.31 0.68 -3.88
C ALA A 19 0.70 -0.65 -4.54
N ARG A 20 0.04 -1.00 -5.65
CA ARG A 20 0.35 -2.18 -6.46
C ARG A 20 1.77 -2.14 -7.04
N HIS A 21 2.22 -0.97 -7.48
CA HIS A 21 3.59 -0.80 -7.97
C HIS A 21 4.60 -1.11 -6.88
N ILE A 22 4.46 -0.48 -5.69
CA ILE A 22 5.38 -0.75 -4.58
C ILE A 22 5.32 -2.23 -4.16
N ALA A 23 4.13 -2.81 -4.07
CA ALA A 23 3.94 -4.22 -3.75
C ALA A 23 4.72 -5.14 -4.71
N ASN A 24 4.58 -4.95 -6.02
CA ASN A 24 5.22 -5.83 -7.00
C ASN A 24 6.73 -5.60 -7.12
N GLU A 25 7.21 -4.36 -7.02
CA GLU A 25 8.62 -4.04 -7.26
C GLU A 25 9.49 -4.19 -6.00
N TYR A 26 8.94 -3.90 -4.81
CA TYR A 26 9.73 -3.85 -3.57
C TYR A 26 9.47 -5.06 -2.66
N ILE A 27 8.21 -5.48 -2.52
CA ILE A 27 7.81 -6.50 -1.55
C ILE A 27 7.91 -7.90 -2.14
N LYS A 28 7.21 -8.14 -3.26
CA LYS A 28 7.11 -9.45 -3.90
C LYS A 28 8.46 -10.15 -4.12
N PRO A 29 9.54 -9.50 -4.60
CA PRO A 29 10.81 -10.20 -4.83
C PRO A 29 11.56 -10.57 -3.54
N ARG A 30 11.16 -10.02 -2.38
CA ARG A 30 11.91 -10.10 -1.12
C ARG A 30 11.14 -10.67 0.05
N SER A 31 9.82 -10.87 -0.08
CA SER A 31 8.95 -11.30 1.03
C SER A 31 9.47 -12.58 1.69
N GLU A 32 9.80 -13.61 0.91
CA GLU A 32 10.32 -14.88 1.46
C GLU A 32 11.65 -14.73 2.19
N GLU A 33 12.54 -13.85 1.70
CA GLU A 33 13.83 -13.60 2.34
C GLU A 33 13.65 -12.85 3.66
N ILE A 34 12.80 -11.83 3.65
CA ILE A 34 12.45 -11.03 4.82
C ILE A 34 11.85 -11.93 5.91
N ASP A 35 10.91 -12.80 5.56
CA ASP A 35 10.29 -13.76 6.47
C ASP A 35 11.31 -14.74 7.06
N LYS A 36 12.21 -15.28 6.22
CA LYS A 36 13.29 -16.18 6.69
C LYS A 36 14.27 -15.49 7.64
N LYS A 37 14.57 -14.21 7.42
CA LYS A 37 15.52 -13.44 8.23
C LYS A 37 14.89 -12.87 9.50
N GLY A 38 13.58 -12.62 9.51
CA GLY A 38 12.88 -11.95 10.61
C GLY A 38 13.33 -10.49 10.81
N GLU A 39 13.92 -9.87 9.78
CA GLU A 39 14.40 -8.50 9.83
C GLU A 39 13.34 -7.53 9.31
N PHE A 40 13.25 -6.35 9.93
CA PHE A 40 12.31 -5.34 9.47
C PHE A 40 12.83 -4.65 8.19
N PRO A 41 12.07 -4.63 7.08
CA PRO A 41 12.51 -4.06 5.81
C PRO A 41 12.37 -2.53 5.80
N TRP A 42 13.34 -1.84 6.41
CA TRP A 42 13.35 -0.37 6.53
C TRP A 42 13.26 0.37 5.19
N ASP A 43 13.82 -0.21 4.13
CA ASP A 43 13.78 0.39 2.79
C ASP A 43 12.37 0.36 2.18
N ILE A 44 11.61 -0.72 2.39
CA ILE A 44 10.20 -0.83 1.99
C ILE A 44 9.34 0.13 2.82
N GLN A 45 9.64 0.24 4.12
CA GLN A 45 8.98 1.20 5.00
C GLN A 45 9.20 2.64 4.53
N ASN A 46 10.42 2.98 4.08
CA ASN A 46 10.71 4.31 3.53
C ASN A 46 9.92 4.56 2.25
N ALA A 47 9.81 3.58 1.35
CA ALA A 47 8.97 3.69 0.15
C ALA A 47 7.50 3.96 0.50
N PHE A 48 6.95 3.30 1.52
CA PHE A 48 5.58 3.56 1.99
C PHE A 48 5.43 4.97 2.58
N LYS A 49 6.46 5.47 3.24
CA LYS A 49 6.48 6.83 3.79
C LYS A 49 6.49 7.88 2.69
N GLU A 50 7.31 7.69 1.65
CA GLU A 50 7.39 8.61 0.49
C GLU A 50 6.06 8.66 -0.28
N GLU A 51 5.37 7.53 -0.41
CA GLU A 51 4.03 7.45 -1.00
C GLU A 51 2.91 7.99 -0.09
N GLY A 52 3.21 8.31 1.17
CA GLY A 52 2.24 8.83 2.14
C GLY A 52 1.24 7.79 2.66
N PHE A 53 1.54 6.49 2.54
CA PHE A 53 0.59 5.42 2.87
C PHE A 53 0.24 5.32 4.36
N PHE A 54 1.12 5.78 5.25
CA PHE A 54 0.83 5.77 6.70
C PHE A 54 -0.21 6.80 7.13
N GLY A 55 -0.44 7.85 6.32
CA GLY A 55 -1.33 8.97 6.67
C GLY A 55 -2.71 8.89 6.01
N ILE A 56 -3.09 7.78 5.36
CA ILE A 56 -4.27 7.73 4.48
C ILE A 56 -5.55 8.12 5.23
N GLY A 57 -5.82 7.48 6.38
CA GLY A 57 -7.01 7.74 7.20
C GLY A 57 -6.86 8.88 8.20
N ILE A 58 -5.69 9.53 8.26
CA ILE A 58 -5.41 10.57 9.25
C ILE A 58 -5.90 11.93 8.73
N PRO A 59 -6.51 12.78 9.57
CA PRO A 59 -6.90 14.14 9.18
C PRO A 59 -5.72 14.98 8.67
N LYS A 60 -6.01 15.92 7.77
CA LYS A 60 -4.99 16.79 7.15
C LYS A 60 -4.25 17.67 8.16
N GLU A 61 -4.92 18.11 9.23
CA GLU A 61 -4.32 18.93 10.30
C GLU A 61 -3.16 18.21 11.03
N TYR A 62 -3.11 16.88 10.96
CA TYR A 62 -2.02 16.06 11.52
C TYR A 62 -1.05 15.55 10.44
N GLY A 63 -1.11 16.10 9.22
CA GLY A 63 -0.26 15.69 8.10
C GLY A 63 -0.75 14.44 7.35
N GLY A 64 -2.00 14.01 7.57
CA GLY A 64 -2.62 12.93 6.83
C GLY A 64 -3.30 13.36 5.53
N SER A 65 -4.02 12.44 4.89
CA SER A 65 -4.73 12.70 3.62
C SER A 65 -6.26 12.63 3.71
N GLU A 66 -6.81 12.21 4.85
CA GLU A 66 -8.26 12.21 5.13
C GLU A 66 -9.09 11.43 4.08
N ARG A 67 -8.57 10.31 3.57
CA ARG A 67 -9.18 9.55 2.46
C ARG A 67 -10.11 8.42 2.88
N GLY A 68 -10.35 8.25 4.19
CA GLY A 68 -11.31 7.28 4.75
C GLY A 68 -10.90 5.81 4.61
N ALA A 69 -11.77 4.92 5.11
CA ALA A 69 -11.45 3.49 5.29
C ALA A 69 -11.25 2.73 3.96
N LEU A 70 -12.02 3.05 2.91
CA LEU A 70 -11.88 2.38 1.62
C LEU A 70 -10.51 2.64 0.98
N ALA A 71 -9.99 3.87 1.09
CA ALA A 71 -8.65 4.18 0.60
C ALA A 71 -7.56 3.40 1.35
N CYS A 72 -7.70 3.27 2.68
CA CYS A 72 -6.80 2.42 3.47
C CYS A 72 -6.86 0.95 3.01
N ALA A 73 -8.07 0.43 2.80
CA ALA A 73 -8.28 -0.95 2.38
C ALA A 73 -7.64 -1.24 1.02
N LEU A 74 -7.78 -0.34 0.04
CA LEU A 74 -7.18 -0.49 -1.29
C LEU A 74 -5.65 -0.60 -1.24
N VAL A 75 -4.99 0.20 -0.39
CA VAL A 75 -3.54 0.14 -0.23
C VAL A 75 -3.13 -1.13 0.51
N LEU A 76 -3.85 -1.48 1.58
CA LEU A 76 -3.57 -2.69 2.36
C LEU A 76 -3.76 -3.96 1.53
N GLU A 77 -4.79 -4.03 0.69
CA GLU A 77 -5.07 -5.17 -0.19
C GLU A 77 -3.91 -5.43 -1.14
N GLU A 78 -3.38 -4.40 -1.80
CA GLU A 78 -2.27 -4.56 -2.75
C GLU A 78 -0.97 -4.98 -2.06
N ILE A 79 -0.68 -4.43 -0.87
CA ILE A 79 0.48 -4.81 -0.06
C ILE A 79 0.36 -6.26 0.41
N ALA A 80 -0.77 -6.62 1.03
CA ALA A 80 -0.98 -7.95 1.61
C ALA A 80 -1.02 -9.06 0.56
N ARG A 81 -1.43 -8.75 -0.68
CA ARG A 81 -1.49 -9.70 -1.80
C ARG A 81 -0.15 -10.37 -2.13
N VAL A 82 0.97 -9.73 -1.79
CA VAL A 82 2.32 -10.19 -2.17
C VAL A 82 3.24 -10.49 -0.97
N CYS A 83 2.75 -10.33 0.26
CA CYS A 83 3.49 -10.73 1.45
C CYS A 83 3.27 -12.24 1.68
N THR A 84 4.26 -13.05 1.32
CA THR A 84 4.27 -14.52 1.47
C THR A 84 5.62 -15.05 1.90
#